data_AF-A0AAU6LRH9-F1
#
_entry.id   AF-A0AAU6LRH9-F1
#
_cell.length_a   1.000
_cell.length_b   1.000
_cell.length_c   1.000
_cell.angle_alpha   90.00
_cell.angle_beta   90.00
_cell.angle_gamma   90.00
#
_symmetry.space_group_name_H-M   'P 1'
#
loop_
_entity.id
_entity.type
_entity.pdbx_description
1 polymer ?
#
loop_
_entity_poly.entity_id
_entity_poly.type
_entity_poly.pdbx_seq_one_letter_code
_entity_poly.pdbx_strand_id
1 'polypeptide(L)' 'MADDDQGRIRANYKGNYDRLVEVKRTYDPGNLFHLNQNIRP' A
#
# COMPACT_ATOMS: atom_id res chain seq x y z
N MET A 1 5.76 15.25 -0.21
CA MET A 1 4.30 15.12 -0.04
C MET A 1 3.83 13.67 -0.12
N ALA A 2 4.25 12.85 -1.09
CA ALA A 2 3.80 11.43 -1.19
C ALA A 2 4.34 10.44 -0.13
N ASP A 3 5.45 10.75 0.55
CA ASP A 3 6.04 9.89 1.59
C ASP A 3 5.23 9.91 2.90
N ASP A 4 4.65 11.09 3.21
CA ASP A 4 3.79 11.31 4.38
C ASP A 4 2.47 10.53 4.27
N ASP A 5 1.98 10.34 3.05
CA ASP A 5 0.81 9.52 2.78
C ASP A 5 1.06 8.03 3.05
N GLN A 6 2.26 7.49 2.77
CA GLN A 6 2.57 6.10 3.10
C GLN A 6 2.58 5.86 4.62
N GLY A 7 3.14 6.80 5.39
CA GLY A 7 3.11 6.75 6.85
C GLY A 7 1.67 6.76 7.39
N ARG A 8 0.81 7.62 6.85
CA ARG A 8 -0.62 7.69 7.23
C ARG A 8 -1.44 6.48 6.78
N ILE A 9 -1.17 5.93 5.60
CA ILE A 9 -1.82 4.71 5.09
C ILE A 9 -1.47 3.53 6.00
N ARG A 10 -0.19 3.36 6.35
CA ARG A 10 0.24 2.32 7.30
C ARG A 10 -0.40 2.48 8.67
N ALA A 11 -0.50 3.71 9.18
CA ALA A 11 -1.16 4.00 10.45
C ALA A 11 -2.68 3.73 10.43
N ASN A 12 -3.35 3.97 9.30
CA ASN A 12 -4.78 3.68 9.11
C ASN A 12 -5.07 2.19 9.01
N TYR A 13 -4.28 1.46 8.21
CA TYR A 13 -4.48 0.03 7.98
C TYR A 13 -3.86 -0.85 9.08
N LYS A 14 -3.02 -0.29 9.96
CA LYS A 14 -2.39 -0.97 11.12
C LYS A 14 -1.84 -2.34 10.71
N GLY A 15 -2.16 -3.40 11.47
CA GLY A 15 -1.69 -4.77 11.19
C GLY A 15 -2.24 -5.40 9.91
N ASN A 16 -3.20 -4.78 9.22
CA ASN A 16 -3.69 -5.25 7.93
C ASN A 16 -2.83 -4.74 6.76
N TYR A 17 -1.98 -3.73 6.99
CA TYR A 17 -1.11 -3.17 5.95
C TYR A 17 -0.17 -4.23 5.36
N ASP A 18 0.52 -5.01 6.21
CA ASP A 18 1.44 -6.06 5.77
C ASP A 18 0.75 -7.14 4.94
N ARG A 19 -0.49 -7.49 5.30
CA ARG A 19 -1.30 -8.45 4.52
C ARG A 19 -1.71 -7.89 3.16
N LEU A 20 -2.06 -6.60 3.09
CA LEU A 20 -2.38 -5.94 1.83
C LEU A 20 -1.14 -5.80 0.93
N VAL A 21 0.05 -5.57 1.49
CA VAL A 21 1.32 -5.56 0.75
C VAL A 21 1.59 -6.92 0.13
N GLU A 22 1.42 -8.02 0.88
CA GLU A 22 1.64 -9.38 0.36
C GLU A 22 0.69 -9.73 -0.79
N VAL A 23 -0.59 -9.36 -0.64
CA VAL A 23 -1.59 -9.52 -1.71
C VAL A 23 -1.23 -8.66 -2.92
N LYS A 24 -0.88 -7.38 -2.71
CA LYS A 24 -0.48 -6.47 -3.80
C LYS A 24 0.77 -6.98 -4.54
N ARG A 25 1.75 -7.55 -3.83
CA ARG A 25 2.93 -8.20 -4.45
C ARG A 25 2.55 -9.39 -5.33
N THR A 26 1.52 -10.15 -4.94
CA THR A 26 1.07 -11.33 -5.68
C THR A 26 0.28 -10.95 -6.93
N TYR A 27 -0.60 -9.96 -6.84
CA TYR A 27 -1.55 -9.63 -7.91
C TYR A 27 -1.20 -8.38 -8.73
N ASP A 28 -0.40 -7.46 -8.18
CA ASP A 28 0.00 -6.21 -8.83
C ASP A 28 1.46 -5.83 -8.48
N PRO A 29 2.44 -6.68 -8.83
CA PRO A 29 3.86 -6.41 -8.55
C PRO A 29 4.37 -5.17 -9.29
N GLY A 30 3.73 -4.78 -10.40
CA GLY A 30 4.04 -3.57 -11.15
C GLY A 30 3.41 -2.29 -10.57
N ASN A 31 2.61 -2.41 -9.50
CA ASN A 31 1.86 -1.31 -8.90
C ASN A 31 1.08 -0.48 -9.94
N LEU A 32 0.48 -1.17 -10.92
CA LEU A 32 -0.26 -0.57 -12.02
C LEU A 32 -1.49 0.17 -11.49
N PHE A 33 -2.08 -0.33 -10.41
CA PHE A 33 -3.22 0.31 -9.75
C PHE A 33 -2.74 1.21 -8.60
N HIS A 34 -2.23 2.39 -8.95
CA HIS A 34 -1.68 3.37 -8.02
C HIS A 34 -2.56 4.62 -7.79
N LEU A 35 -3.68 4.75 -8.50
CA LEU A 35 -4.64 5.86 -8.37
C LEU A 35 -5.67 5.61 -7.24
N ASN A 36 -5.17 5.34 -6.03
CA ASN A 36 -5.96 5.17 -4.80
C ASN A 36 -5.08 5.51 -3.58
N GLN A 37 -5.52 5.18 -2.35
CA GLN A 37 -4.63 5.15 -1.18
C GLN A 37 -3.60 4.04 -1.35
N ASN A 38 -2.61 4.32 -2.18
CA ASN A 38 -1.73 3.31 -2.74
C ASN A 38 -0.86 2.67 -1.67
N ILE A 39 -0.79 1.35 -1.70
CA ILE A 39 0.12 0.54 -0.91
C ILE A 39 1.20 0.05 -1.87
N ARG A 40 2.42 0.54 -1.71
CA ARG A 40 3.55 0.10 -2.52
C ARG A 40 3.93 -1.33 -2.11
N PRO A 41 4.07 -2.27 -3.06
CA PRO A 41 4.67 -3.57 -2.78
C PRO A 41 6.10 -3.40 -2.26
#